data_AF-A0A971G5E6-F1
#
_entry.id   AF-A0A971G5E6-F1
#
_cell.length_a   1.000
_cell.length_b   1.000
_cell.length_c   1.000
_cell.angle_alpha   90.00
_cell.angle_beta   90.00
_cell.angle_gamma   90.00
#
_symmetry.space_group_name_H-M   'P 1'
#
loop_
_entity.id
_entity.type
_entity.pdbx_description
1 polymer ?
#
loop_
_entity_poly.entity_id
_entity_poly.type
_entity_poly.pdbx_seq_one_letter_code
_entity_poly.pdbx_strand_id
1 'polypeptide(L)'
;RVSQRGFYVDVQNERPMFQSEYTYVTGGYGANSTTSLVQAVEQAGQKHEYWYDKRGNIVKEGWQGPAIVDGLNLSYLNSDGQPWSMAFGGQSLSLDVASLGARYDTTYAYDALGQLIRVDDQREGATWTYSYDQGGNILEKKRYGYTTAADLSESGLLETIPYTYDTTWKDKLAVYDDKPITYDEIGNPLPSVGKPITYDEIGNPLSYDGWAYKWKAGRMLHSMENDSINAQFTYDHTGLRAKKSVGGANGVHTLYTLNGKKITHIRKGPNNASDPDATQMHFFYDAQGRPAIVRYNGADYAYLHNLQGDVTGIVDMDGTLVVQYGYDA
;
A
#
# COMPACT_ATOMS: atom_id res chain seq x y z
N ARG A 1 9.29 -4.89 -23.92
CA ARG A 1 8.09 -4.07 -24.20
C ARG A 1 8.03 -2.98 -23.15
N VAL A 2 7.87 -1.73 -23.58
CA VAL A 2 7.55 -0.61 -22.68
C VAL A 2 6.12 -0.22 -22.95
N SER A 3 5.31 -0.06 -21.92
CA SER A 3 3.97 0.53 -22.02
C SER A 3 3.97 1.86 -21.29
N GLN A 4 3.69 2.92 -22.01
CA GLN A 4 3.51 4.25 -21.45
C GLN A 4 2.03 4.52 -21.24
N ARG A 5 1.66 5.08 -20.08
CA ARG A 5 0.30 5.54 -19.80
C ARG A 5 0.38 6.96 -19.28
N GLY A 6 0.05 7.92 -20.15
CA GLY A 6 -0.07 9.32 -19.78
C GLY A 6 -1.49 9.66 -19.35
N PHE A 7 -1.63 10.51 -18.34
CA PHE A 7 -2.87 11.18 -18.00
C PHE A 7 -2.65 12.69 -17.95
N TYR A 8 -3.65 13.43 -18.42
CA TYR A 8 -3.70 14.89 -18.39
C TYR A 8 -2.71 15.55 -19.38
N VAL A 9 -3.22 16.02 -20.52
CA VAL A 9 -2.45 16.79 -21.50
C VAL A 9 -2.63 18.28 -21.17
N ASP A 10 -1.53 19.00 -20.94
CA ASP A 10 -1.58 20.46 -20.89
C ASP A 10 -2.01 21.00 -22.27
N VAL A 11 -3.08 21.79 -22.29
CA VAL A 11 -3.67 22.40 -23.49
C VAL A 11 -2.68 23.37 -24.18
N GLN A 12 -1.60 23.78 -23.50
CA GLN A 12 -0.57 24.65 -24.07
C GLN A 12 0.69 23.92 -24.55
N ASN A 13 1.01 22.73 -24.02
CA ASN A 13 2.32 22.09 -24.26
C ASN A 13 2.25 20.65 -24.82
N GLU A 14 1.06 20.08 -25.05
CA GLU A 14 0.85 18.73 -25.63
C GLU A 14 1.59 17.57 -24.92
N ARG A 15 2.17 17.81 -23.73
CA ARG A 15 2.86 16.78 -22.93
C ARG A 15 1.93 16.23 -21.85
N PRO A 16 1.89 14.90 -21.65
CA PRO A 16 1.28 14.33 -20.46
C PRO A 16 2.07 14.80 -19.22
N MET A 17 1.43 15.48 -18.28
CA MET A 17 2.11 15.97 -17.06
C MET A 17 2.49 14.81 -16.12
N PHE A 18 1.79 13.68 -16.21
CA PHE A 18 2.11 12.49 -15.43
C PHE A 18 2.00 11.23 -16.29
N GLN A 19 3.08 10.45 -16.32
CA GLN A 19 3.19 9.23 -17.09
C GLN A 19 3.72 8.10 -16.22
N SER A 20 3.07 6.95 -16.31
CA SER A 20 3.58 5.69 -15.77
C SER A 20 4.18 4.88 -16.90
N GLU A 21 5.43 4.46 -16.73
CA GLU A 21 6.10 3.55 -17.65
C GLU A 21 6.22 2.16 -17.03
N TYR A 22 5.77 1.16 -17.78
CA TYR A 22 5.86 -0.24 -17.38
C TYR A 22 6.84 -0.95 -18.30
N THR A 23 7.85 -1.57 -17.72
CA THR A 23 8.71 -2.55 -18.40
C THR A 23 8.32 -3.96 -17.99
N TYR A 24 8.53 -4.94 -18.87
CA TYR A 24 8.11 -6.32 -18.66
C TYR A 24 9.30 -7.26 -18.84
N VAL A 25 9.32 -8.35 -18.06
CA VAL A 25 10.38 -9.35 -18.08
C VAL A 25 10.49 -9.97 -19.48
N THR A 26 11.72 -10.11 -19.98
CA THR A 26 12.00 -10.71 -21.30
C THR A 26 11.48 -12.15 -21.38
N GLY A 27 10.83 -12.48 -22.48
CA GLY A 27 10.30 -13.81 -22.79
C GLY A 27 11.33 -14.71 -23.45
N GLY A 28 11.10 -16.02 -23.44
CA GLY A 28 12.04 -17.02 -23.96
C GLY A 28 12.01 -17.27 -25.47
N TYR A 29 11.11 -16.63 -26.23
CA TYR A 29 10.87 -16.96 -27.65
C TYR A 29 11.07 -15.76 -28.58
N GLY A 30 12.28 -15.63 -29.13
CA GLY A 30 12.63 -14.64 -30.15
C GLY A 30 13.12 -13.30 -29.58
N ALA A 31 13.78 -12.51 -30.44
CA ALA A 31 14.19 -11.15 -30.09
C ALA A 31 12.95 -10.29 -29.78
N ASN A 32 12.94 -9.60 -28.62
CA ASN A 32 11.87 -8.74 -28.13
C ASN A 32 10.62 -9.43 -27.54
N SER A 33 10.67 -10.74 -27.28
CA SER A 33 9.64 -11.44 -26.52
C SER A 33 9.55 -10.90 -25.08
N THR A 34 8.36 -10.83 -24.49
CA THR A 34 8.15 -10.47 -23.08
C THR A 34 7.08 -11.37 -22.43
N THR A 35 7.18 -11.58 -21.13
CA THR A 35 6.13 -12.21 -20.31
C THR A 35 5.07 -11.17 -19.88
N SER A 36 4.06 -11.60 -19.13
CA SER A 36 3.10 -10.70 -18.47
C SER A 36 3.61 -10.11 -17.15
N LEU A 37 4.78 -10.55 -16.67
CA LEU A 37 5.37 -10.09 -15.41
C LEU A 37 6.00 -8.72 -15.62
N VAL A 38 5.61 -7.76 -14.78
CA VAL A 38 6.14 -6.40 -14.81
C VAL A 38 7.52 -6.41 -14.17
N GLN A 39 8.54 -5.93 -14.89
CA GLN A 39 9.89 -5.84 -14.36
C GLN A 39 10.12 -4.53 -13.62
N ALA A 40 9.58 -3.42 -14.12
CA ALA A 40 9.66 -2.15 -13.43
C ALA A 40 8.46 -1.24 -13.72
N VAL A 41 8.16 -0.38 -12.76
CA VAL A 41 7.19 0.72 -12.84
C VAL A 41 7.95 2.01 -12.56
N GLU A 42 7.98 2.92 -13.53
CA GLU A 42 8.62 4.24 -13.41
C GLU A 42 7.56 5.35 -13.45
N GLN A 43 7.57 6.23 -12.44
CA GLN A 43 6.60 7.31 -12.26
C GLN A 43 7.26 8.51 -11.58
N ALA A 44 7.20 9.70 -12.18
CA ALA A 44 7.74 10.94 -11.59
C ALA A 44 9.16 10.80 -11.00
N GLY A 45 10.06 10.16 -11.75
CA GLY A 45 11.45 9.94 -11.31
C GLY A 45 11.64 8.88 -10.21
N GLN A 46 10.56 8.21 -9.79
CA GLN A 46 10.62 7.02 -8.94
C GLN A 46 10.58 5.76 -9.79
N LYS A 47 11.29 4.73 -9.33
CA LYS A 47 11.34 3.42 -9.97
C LYS A 47 11.11 2.32 -8.96
N HIS A 48 10.10 1.50 -9.20
CA HIS A 48 9.91 0.21 -8.53
C HIS A 48 10.36 -0.90 -9.47
N GLU A 49 11.15 -1.84 -8.98
CA GLU A 49 11.68 -2.99 -9.72
C GLU A 49 11.28 -4.29 -9.04
N TYR A 50 11.00 -5.32 -9.85
CA TYR A 50 10.50 -6.61 -9.39
C TYR A 50 11.31 -7.74 -10.00
N TRP A 51 11.68 -8.70 -9.15
CA TRP A 51 12.30 -9.96 -9.57
C TRP A 51 11.43 -11.13 -9.14
N TYR A 52 11.45 -12.19 -9.96
CA TYR A 52 10.55 -13.32 -9.79
C TYR A 52 11.31 -14.64 -9.73
N ASP A 53 10.77 -15.60 -8.99
CA ASP A 53 11.16 -17.00 -9.12
C ASP A 53 10.56 -17.64 -10.39
N LYS A 54 10.84 -18.94 -10.61
CA LYS A 54 10.31 -19.69 -11.76
C LYS A 54 8.80 -19.91 -11.73
N ARG A 55 8.15 -19.69 -10.58
CA ARG A 55 6.70 -19.83 -10.38
C ARG A 55 5.96 -18.51 -10.50
N GLY A 56 6.69 -17.40 -10.62
CA GLY A 56 6.14 -16.06 -10.73
C GLY A 56 5.92 -15.37 -9.38
N ASN A 57 6.43 -15.93 -8.27
CA ASN A 57 6.42 -15.23 -6.98
C ASN A 57 7.47 -14.13 -6.98
N ILE A 58 7.16 -12.97 -6.38
CA ILE A 58 8.10 -11.86 -6.24
C ILE A 58 9.16 -12.24 -5.21
N VAL A 59 10.42 -12.36 -5.61
CA VAL A 59 11.54 -12.68 -4.70
C VAL A 59 12.32 -11.45 -4.26
N LYS A 60 12.12 -10.33 -4.95
CA LYS A 60 12.70 -9.05 -4.59
C LYS A 60 11.84 -7.91 -5.13
N GLU A 61 11.68 -6.91 -4.30
CA GLU A 61 11.25 -5.58 -4.68
C GLU A 61 12.39 -4.60 -4.42
N GLY A 62 12.64 -3.72 -5.39
CA GLY A 62 13.60 -2.63 -5.25
C GLY A 62 12.88 -1.32 -5.50
N TRP A 63 13.12 -0.33 -4.65
CA TRP A 63 12.65 1.02 -4.91
C TRP A 63 13.81 1.98 -5.00
N GLN A 64 13.71 2.90 -5.96
CA GLN A 64 14.63 3.99 -6.15
C GLN A 64 13.81 5.28 -6.22
N GLY A 65 14.09 6.20 -5.29
CA GLY A 65 13.49 7.53 -5.28
C GLY A 65 14.22 8.51 -6.20
N PRO A 66 13.63 9.71 -6.42
CA PRO A 66 14.33 10.76 -7.13
C PRO A 66 15.61 11.16 -6.39
N ALA A 67 16.64 11.47 -7.16
CA ALA A 67 17.88 12.05 -6.65
C ALA A 67 17.68 13.54 -6.42
N ILE A 68 17.36 13.94 -5.20
CA ILE A 68 17.14 15.36 -4.85
C ILE A 68 18.35 15.88 -4.07
N VAL A 69 18.98 16.94 -4.58
CA VAL A 69 20.06 17.67 -3.91
C VAL A 69 19.68 19.14 -3.84
N ASP A 70 19.61 19.71 -2.63
CA ASP A 70 19.26 21.12 -2.39
C ASP A 70 17.99 21.60 -3.12
N GLY A 71 16.97 20.73 -3.19
CA GLY A 71 15.69 21.01 -3.85
C GLY A 71 15.71 20.85 -5.37
N LEU A 72 16.85 20.49 -5.97
CA LEU A 72 16.97 20.16 -7.39
C LEU A 72 16.81 18.66 -7.59
N ASN A 73 15.81 18.25 -8.36
CA ASN A 73 15.67 16.86 -8.80
C ASN A 73 16.61 16.60 -9.99
N LEU A 74 17.66 15.81 -9.74
CA LEU A 74 18.67 15.44 -10.72
C LEU A 74 18.27 14.24 -11.60
N SER A 75 17.15 13.56 -11.32
CA SER A 75 16.68 12.40 -12.09
C SER A 75 16.01 12.76 -13.42
N TYR A 76 15.75 14.05 -13.67
CA TYR A 76 15.37 14.55 -14.99
C TYR A 76 16.59 14.52 -15.91
N LEU A 77 16.79 13.36 -16.56
CA LEU A 77 17.52 13.23 -17.80
C LEU A 77 17.03 14.32 -18.79
N ASN A 78 17.89 14.79 -19.68
CA ASN A 78 17.48 15.77 -20.70
C ASN A 78 16.31 15.25 -21.56
N SER A 79 15.77 16.05 -22.48
CA SER A 79 14.65 15.65 -23.37
C SER A 79 14.89 14.36 -24.18
N ASP A 80 16.11 13.83 -24.18
CA ASP A 80 16.55 12.63 -24.89
C ASP A 80 16.85 11.44 -23.94
N GLY A 81 16.55 11.56 -22.64
CA GLY A 81 16.73 10.47 -21.68
C GLY A 81 18.20 10.16 -21.35
N GLN A 82 19.11 11.14 -21.47
CA GLN A 82 20.52 10.98 -21.12
C GLN A 82 20.94 11.80 -19.88
N PRO A 83 21.94 11.33 -19.10
CA PRO A 83 22.49 12.08 -17.96
C PRO A 83 23.08 13.41 -18.40
N TRP A 84 23.02 14.42 -17.54
CA TRP A 84 23.78 15.66 -17.74
C TRP A 84 25.28 15.33 -17.65
N SER A 85 26.00 15.39 -18.78
CA SER A 85 27.46 15.28 -18.82
C SER A 85 28.10 16.66 -18.93
N MET A 86 29.00 17.00 -18.01
CA MET A 86 29.88 18.18 -18.15
C MET A 86 31.31 17.69 -18.47
N ALA A 87 31.94 18.31 -19.47
CA ALA A 87 33.34 18.04 -19.80
C ALA A 87 34.23 19.16 -19.27
N PHE A 88 35.22 18.80 -18.45
CA PHE A 88 36.29 19.71 -18.02
C PHE A 88 37.63 19.14 -18.49
N GLY A 89 38.38 19.91 -19.27
CA GLY A 89 39.74 19.53 -19.70
C GLY A 89 39.83 18.24 -20.52
N GLY A 90 38.78 17.87 -21.26
CA GLY A 90 38.75 16.63 -22.07
C GLY A 90 38.40 15.36 -21.30
N GLN A 91 38.07 15.46 -20.00
CA GLN A 91 37.51 14.36 -19.21
C GLN A 91 36.01 14.59 -19.00
N SER A 92 35.22 13.56 -19.30
CA SER A 92 33.79 13.52 -18.94
C SER A 92 33.66 13.11 -17.48
N LEU A 93 33.14 13.99 -16.64
CA LEU A 93 32.66 13.59 -15.32
C LEU A 93 31.21 13.12 -15.47
N SER A 94 30.94 11.86 -15.13
CA SER A 94 29.59 11.33 -15.00
C SER A 94 29.23 11.26 -13.53
N LEU A 95 28.19 11.97 -13.12
CA LEU A 95 27.57 11.77 -11.81
C LEU A 95 26.67 10.53 -11.92
N ASP A 96 26.88 9.53 -11.08
CA ASP A 96 25.92 8.44 -10.94
C ASP A 96 24.71 8.95 -10.14
N VAL A 97 23.78 9.58 -10.85
CA VAL A 97 22.54 10.11 -10.26
C VAL A 97 21.73 9.02 -9.56
N ALA A 98 21.81 7.77 -10.01
CA ALA A 98 21.10 6.64 -9.37
C ALA A 98 21.65 6.34 -7.96
N SER A 99 22.91 6.71 -7.67
CA SER A 99 23.52 6.56 -6.34
C SER A 99 23.14 7.68 -5.35
N LEU A 100 22.51 8.76 -5.83
CA LEU A 100 22.11 9.91 -5.02
C LEU A 100 20.67 9.83 -4.50
N GLY A 101 19.85 8.95 -5.08
CA GLY A 101 18.48 8.72 -4.64
C GLY A 101 18.40 7.81 -3.42
N ALA A 102 17.33 7.96 -2.62
CA ALA A 102 17.02 6.98 -1.59
C ALA A 102 16.70 5.63 -2.24
N ARG A 103 17.26 4.55 -1.69
CA ARG A 103 17.07 3.19 -2.20
C ARG A 103 16.85 2.22 -1.06
N TYR A 104 15.90 1.33 -1.25
CA TYR A 104 15.73 0.17 -0.38
C TYR A 104 15.37 -1.04 -1.23
N ASP A 105 15.79 -2.21 -0.75
CA ASP A 105 15.39 -3.50 -1.28
C ASP A 105 14.60 -4.26 -0.20
N THR A 106 13.57 -4.99 -0.63
CA THR A 106 12.89 -5.99 0.18
C THR A 106 12.99 -7.33 -0.53
N THR A 107 13.54 -8.36 0.12
CA THR A 107 13.66 -9.71 -0.46
C THR A 107 12.72 -10.70 0.21
N TYR A 108 12.23 -11.65 -0.58
CA TYR A 108 11.27 -12.66 -0.16
C TYR A 108 11.82 -14.04 -0.50
N ALA A 109 11.70 -14.98 0.43
CA ALA A 109 11.97 -16.38 0.17
C ALA A 109 10.72 -17.21 0.43
N TYR A 110 10.52 -18.22 -0.41
CA TYR A 110 9.37 -19.11 -0.35
C TYR A 110 9.82 -20.57 -0.20
N ASP A 111 8.98 -21.37 0.42
CA ASP A 111 9.16 -22.82 0.42
C ASP A 111 8.71 -23.47 -0.92
N ALA A 112 8.79 -24.79 -0.99
CA ALA A 112 8.40 -25.56 -2.17
C ALA A 112 6.89 -25.58 -2.44
N LEU A 113 6.05 -25.07 -1.54
CA LEU A 113 4.60 -24.90 -1.71
C LEU A 113 4.24 -23.45 -2.09
N GLY A 114 5.20 -22.52 -2.06
CA GLY A 114 4.97 -21.10 -2.33
C GLY A 114 4.58 -20.30 -1.09
N GLN A 115 4.82 -20.84 0.11
CA GLN A 115 4.56 -20.15 1.38
C GLN A 115 5.75 -19.25 1.72
N LEU A 116 5.48 -18.04 2.18
CA LEU A 116 6.50 -17.05 2.50
C LEU A 116 7.25 -17.44 3.77
N ILE A 117 8.53 -17.80 3.67
CA ILE A 117 9.33 -18.26 4.82
C ILE A 117 10.30 -17.20 5.35
N ARG A 118 10.57 -16.15 4.56
CA ARG A 118 11.47 -15.06 4.96
C ARG A 118 11.18 -13.77 4.21
N VAL A 119 11.27 -12.64 4.92
CA VAL A 119 11.30 -11.29 4.36
C VAL A 119 12.49 -10.54 4.96
N ASP A 120 13.38 -10.01 4.12
CA ASP A 120 14.39 -9.04 4.56
C ASP A 120 13.93 -7.65 4.09
N ASP A 121 13.40 -6.82 4.99
CA ASP A 121 12.88 -5.49 4.63
C ASP A 121 13.82 -4.38 5.13
N GLN A 122 14.54 -3.76 4.20
CA GLN A 122 15.50 -2.70 4.51
C GLN A 122 14.81 -1.41 5.01
N ARG A 123 13.54 -1.16 4.66
CA ARG A 123 12.79 0.01 5.15
C ARG A 123 12.41 -0.16 6.61
N GLU A 124 11.94 -1.35 6.97
CA GLU A 124 11.64 -1.66 8.36
C GLU A 124 12.93 -1.79 9.19
N GLY A 125 14.04 -2.13 8.55
CA GLY A 125 15.28 -2.45 9.23
C GLY A 125 15.21 -3.81 9.94
N ALA A 126 14.40 -4.73 9.41
CA ALA A 126 14.12 -6.03 10.03
C ALA A 126 14.20 -7.19 9.04
N THR A 127 14.44 -8.37 9.60
CA THR A 127 14.28 -9.65 8.91
C THR A 127 13.21 -10.45 9.61
N TRP A 128 12.18 -10.86 8.89
CA TRP A 128 11.13 -11.74 9.37
C TRP A 128 11.32 -13.14 8.83
N THR A 129 11.06 -14.15 9.66
CA THR A 129 10.93 -15.55 9.21
C THR A 129 9.62 -16.12 9.68
N TYR A 130 9.10 -17.09 8.93
CA TYR A 130 7.82 -17.71 9.16
C TYR A 130 7.96 -19.22 9.06
N SER A 131 7.27 -19.95 9.91
CA SER A 131 7.15 -21.41 9.79
C SER A 131 5.70 -21.82 9.70
N TYR A 132 5.47 -22.99 9.11
CA TYR A 132 4.14 -23.50 8.80
C TYR A 132 4.03 -24.97 9.19
N ASP A 133 2.82 -25.40 9.50
CA ASP A 133 2.50 -26.82 9.58
C ASP A 133 2.29 -27.43 8.18
N GLN A 134 1.97 -28.73 8.13
CA GLN A 134 1.69 -29.43 6.87
C GLN A 134 0.38 -28.99 6.20
N GLY A 135 -0.53 -28.34 6.93
CA GLY A 135 -1.79 -27.79 6.42
C GLY A 135 -1.63 -26.37 5.86
N GLY A 136 -0.47 -25.74 6.05
CA GLY A 136 -0.18 -24.38 5.64
C GLY A 136 -0.59 -23.31 6.65
N ASN A 137 -0.89 -23.72 7.89
CA ASN A 137 -1.14 -22.80 8.99
C ASN A 137 0.19 -22.26 9.53
N ILE A 138 0.30 -20.93 9.72
CA ILE A 138 1.50 -20.29 10.27
C ILE A 138 1.68 -20.75 11.72
N LEU A 139 2.85 -21.27 12.09
CA LEU A 139 3.15 -21.71 13.45
C LEU A 139 3.85 -20.63 14.28
N GLU A 140 4.74 -19.86 13.67
CA GLU A 140 5.40 -18.73 14.32
C GLU A 140 5.87 -17.72 13.29
N LYS A 141 6.01 -16.46 13.72
CA LYS A 141 6.87 -15.50 13.04
C LYS A 141 7.96 -14.99 13.97
N LYS A 142 9.17 -14.83 13.46
CA LYS A 142 10.33 -14.35 14.22
C LYS A 142 10.93 -13.12 13.59
N ARG A 143 11.25 -12.13 14.42
CA ARG A 143 11.87 -10.87 14.01
C ARG A 143 13.34 -10.84 14.42
N TYR A 144 14.18 -10.40 13.50
CA TYR A 144 15.59 -10.13 13.70
C TYR A 144 15.91 -8.71 13.21
N GLY A 145 17.10 -8.20 13.54
CA GLY A 145 17.63 -7.04 12.82
C GLY A 145 17.78 -7.34 11.33
N TYR A 146 17.74 -6.31 10.50
CA TYR A 146 17.98 -6.46 9.06
C TYR A 146 19.29 -7.20 8.77
N THR A 147 19.21 -8.27 7.98
CA THR A 147 20.36 -9.06 7.54
C THR A 147 20.02 -9.80 6.25
N THR A 148 21.00 -9.94 5.37
CA THR A 148 20.88 -10.78 4.16
C THR A 148 21.59 -12.12 4.31
N ALA A 149 22.12 -12.42 5.51
CA ALA A 149 22.78 -13.69 5.79
C ALA A 149 21.74 -14.83 5.74
N ALA A 150 22.03 -15.88 4.95
CA ALA A 150 21.14 -17.02 4.81
C ALA A 150 20.95 -17.78 6.14
N ASP A 151 22.04 -17.91 6.92
CA ASP A 151 21.99 -18.46 8.27
C ASP A 151 21.76 -17.35 9.30
N LEU A 152 20.78 -17.56 10.16
CA LEU A 152 20.39 -16.64 11.24
C LEU A 152 20.84 -17.14 12.63
N SER A 153 21.63 -18.22 12.70
CA SER A 153 22.11 -18.80 13.96
C SER A 153 22.89 -17.81 14.84
N GLU A 154 23.61 -16.87 14.23
CA GLU A 154 24.35 -15.79 14.90
C GLU A 154 23.56 -14.47 14.97
N SER A 155 22.36 -14.41 14.37
CA SER A 155 21.52 -13.21 14.41
C SER A 155 20.75 -13.16 15.73
N GLY A 156 20.85 -12.03 16.44
CA GLY A 156 20.07 -11.81 17.66
C GLY A 156 18.57 -11.83 17.37
N LEU A 157 17.87 -12.84 17.88
CA LEU A 157 16.41 -12.92 17.83
C LEU A 157 15.81 -11.80 18.70
N LEU A 158 14.97 -10.95 18.09
CA LEU A 158 14.36 -9.81 18.77
C LEU A 158 12.96 -10.12 19.26
N GLU A 159 12.19 -10.91 18.50
CA GLU A 159 10.80 -11.20 18.80
C GLU A 159 10.40 -12.57 18.23
N THR A 160 9.54 -13.29 18.95
CA THR A 160 8.86 -14.49 18.45
C THR A 160 7.39 -14.37 18.76
N ILE A 161 6.56 -14.50 17.73
CA ILE A 161 5.10 -14.48 17.86
C ILE A 161 4.59 -15.87 17.45
N PRO A 162 4.24 -16.73 18.43
CA PRO A 162 3.69 -18.05 18.15
C PRO A 162 2.21 -18.01 17.80
N TYR A 163 1.78 -19.00 17.02
CA TYR A 163 0.40 -19.27 16.62
C TYR A 163 0.12 -20.74 16.94
N THR A 164 -0.96 -21.00 17.66
CA THR A 164 -1.39 -22.38 17.96
C THR A 164 -2.83 -22.55 17.54
N TYR A 165 -3.18 -23.74 17.06
CA TYR A 165 -4.49 -24.04 16.51
C TYR A 165 -5.23 -25.06 17.35
N ASP A 166 -6.55 -25.06 17.21
CA ASP A 166 -7.43 -26.04 17.83
C ASP A 166 -7.11 -27.46 17.33
N THR A 167 -7.20 -28.43 18.23
CA THR A 167 -6.86 -29.83 17.93
C THR A 167 -7.91 -30.55 17.08
N THR A 168 -9.15 -30.06 17.10
CA THR A 168 -10.28 -30.61 16.34
C THR A 168 -10.48 -29.84 15.05
N TRP A 169 -10.46 -28.50 15.12
CA TRP A 169 -10.61 -27.60 13.98
C TRP A 169 -9.25 -27.03 13.61
N LYS A 170 -8.51 -27.76 12.77
CA LYS A 170 -7.09 -27.48 12.51
C LYS A 170 -6.78 -26.07 11.99
N ASP A 171 -7.75 -25.39 11.37
CA ASP A 171 -7.58 -24.02 10.84
C ASP A 171 -8.07 -22.93 11.81
N LYS A 172 -8.55 -23.32 13.01
CA LYS A 172 -9.05 -22.40 14.03
C LYS A 172 -7.91 -21.99 14.97
N LEU A 173 -7.51 -20.72 14.92
CA LEU A 173 -6.41 -20.16 15.72
C LEU A 173 -6.75 -20.08 17.22
N ALA A 174 -6.21 -20.98 18.03
CA ALA A 174 -6.46 -21.04 19.47
C ALA A 174 -5.57 -20.10 20.30
N VAL A 175 -4.36 -19.76 19.84
CA VAL A 175 -3.42 -18.87 20.55
C VAL A 175 -2.70 -17.99 19.54
N TYR A 176 -2.59 -16.70 19.83
CA TYR A 176 -1.77 -15.75 19.08
C TYR A 176 -0.84 -15.01 20.04
N ASP A 177 0.46 -14.96 19.79
CA ASP A 177 1.40 -14.18 20.61
C ASP A 177 1.33 -14.54 22.11
N ASP A 178 1.27 -15.84 22.40
CA ASP A 178 1.06 -16.45 23.74
C ASP A 178 -0.25 -16.05 24.44
N LYS A 179 -1.22 -15.52 23.69
CA LYS A 179 -2.52 -15.08 24.19
C LYS A 179 -3.60 -16.05 23.70
N PRO A 180 -4.22 -16.85 24.59
CA PRO A 180 -5.30 -17.76 24.20
C PRO A 180 -6.51 -17.00 23.69
N ILE A 181 -7.02 -17.42 22.54
CA ILE A 181 -8.25 -16.94 21.93
C ILE A 181 -9.36 -17.89 22.35
N THR A 182 -10.33 -17.41 23.13
CA THR A 182 -11.54 -18.16 23.43
C THR A 182 -12.55 -18.00 22.30
N TYR A 183 -13.54 -18.87 22.21
CA TYR A 183 -14.53 -18.86 21.13
C TYR A 183 -15.94 -19.15 21.65
N ASP A 184 -16.95 -18.58 21.01
CA ASP A 184 -18.35 -18.92 21.27
C ASP A 184 -18.72 -20.27 20.63
N GLU A 185 -19.95 -20.73 20.87
CA GLU A 185 -20.44 -22.02 20.39
C GLU A 185 -20.50 -22.13 18.85
N ILE A 186 -20.47 -20.99 18.14
CA ILE A 186 -20.52 -20.92 16.66
C ILE A 186 -19.15 -20.57 16.04
N GLY A 187 -18.10 -20.41 16.84
CA GLY A 187 -16.73 -20.22 16.38
C GLY A 187 -16.28 -18.77 16.21
N ASN A 188 -16.99 -17.78 16.76
CA ASN A 188 -16.48 -16.40 16.83
C ASN A 188 -15.56 -16.24 18.04
N PRO A 189 -14.45 -15.49 17.94
CA PRO A 189 -13.56 -15.29 19.06
C PRO A 189 -14.23 -14.49 20.19
N LEU A 190 -14.10 -14.97 21.42
CA LEU A 190 -14.59 -14.36 22.65
C LEU A 190 -13.51 -13.49 23.30
N PRO A 191 -13.90 -12.58 24.22
CA PRO A 191 -12.98 -11.71 24.92
C PRO A 191 -12.08 -12.52 25.86
N SER A 192 -10.91 -12.94 25.40
CA SER A 192 -9.81 -13.37 26.26
C SER A 192 -8.50 -13.06 25.56
N VAL A 193 -7.75 -12.14 26.18
CA VAL A 193 -6.34 -11.78 25.94
C VAL A 193 -6.02 -11.02 24.63
N GLY A 194 -5.75 -9.72 24.78
CA GLY A 194 -5.73 -8.73 23.70
C GLY A 194 -6.99 -7.86 23.75
N LYS A 195 -6.96 -6.69 23.10
CA LYS A 195 -8.10 -5.76 23.00
C LYS A 195 -9.36 -6.53 22.54
N PRO A 196 -10.32 -6.86 23.42
CA PRO A 196 -11.29 -7.93 23.16
C PRO A 196 -12.22 -7.60 22.00
N ILE A 197 -12.39 -8.54 21.07
CA ILE A 197 -13.42 -8.47 20.04
C ILE A 197 -14.67 -9.19 20.54
N THR A 198 -15.83 -8.52 20.51
CA THR A 198 -17.13 -9.16 20.73
C THR A 198 -17.91 -9.17 19.41
N TYR A 199 -18.91 -10.04 19.28
CA TYR A 199 -19.64 -10.23 18.01
C TYR A 199 -21.15 -10.32 18.22
N ASP A 200 -21.91 -9.98 17.18
CA ASP A 200 -23.34 -10.31 17.09
C ASP A 200 -23.57 -11.73 16.54
N GLU A 201 -24.83 -12.17 16.46
CA GLU A 201 -25.22 -13.52 16.01
C GLU A 201 -24.79 -13.87 14.57
N ILE A 202 -24.40 -12.89 13.75
CA ILE A 202 -23.96 -13.11 12.35
C ILE A 202 -22.47 -12.80 12.14
N GLY A 203 -21.72 -12.65 13.24
CA GLY A 203 -20.27 -12.49 13.25
C GLY A 203 -19.78 -11.07 12.96
N ASN A 204 -20.61 -10.04 13.12
CA ASN A 204 -20.12 -8.66 13.03
C ASN A 204 -19.45 -8.23 14.34
N PRO A 205 -18.26 -7.62 14.32
CA PRO A 205 -17.60 -7.11 15.53
C PRO A 205 -18.45 -6.04 16.24
N LEU A 206 -18.78 -6.21 17.51
CA LEU A 206 -19.49 -5.26 18.38
C LEU A 206 -18.55 -4.41 19.23
N SER A 207 -17.34 -4.88 19.52
CA SER A 207 -16.30 -4.11 20.18
C SER A 207 -14.92 -4.53 19.69
N TYR A 208 -13.94 -3.64 19.70
CA TYR A 208 -12.51 -3.95 19.50
C TYR A 208 -11.69 -2.73 19.87
N ASP A 209 -10.62 -2.89 20.64
CA ASP A 209 -9.68 -1.81 20.93
C ASP A 209 -10.31 -0.51 21.47
N GLY A 210 -11.18 -0.65 22.48
CA GLY A 210 -11.90 0.49 23.05
C GLY A 210 -12.96 1.11 22.13
N TRP A 211 -13.15 0.57 20.94
CA TRP A 211 -14.26 0.93 20.07
C TRP A 211 -15.47 0.03 20.30
N ALA A 212 -16.66 0.60 20.26
CA ALA A 212 -17.93 -0.09 20.12
C ALA A 212 -18.49 0.15 18.72
N TYR A 213 -19.11 -0.86 18.12
CA TYR A 213 -19.63 -0.85 16.76
C TYR A 213 -21.12 -1.20 16.76
N LYS A 214 -21.89 -0.54 15.89
CA LYS A 214 -23.30 -0.87 15.63
C LYS A 214 -23.49 -1.12 14.16
N TRP A 215 -24.23 -2.17 13.82
CA TRP A 215 -24.47 -2.60 12.45
C TRP A 215 -25.95 -2.48 12.11
N LYS A 216 -26.25 -2.35 10.81
CA LYS A 216 -27.63 -2.35 10.28
C LYS A 216 -27.68 -3.14 8.98
N ALA A 217 -28.88 -3.56 8.60
CA ALA A 217 -29.12 -4.27 7.34
C ALA A 217 -28.11 -5.42 7.10
N GLY A 218 -27.88 -6.24 8.13
CA GLY A 218 -26.86 -7.29 8.13
C GLY A 218 -25.48 -6.74 8.43
N ARG A 219 -24.65 -6.53 7.39
CA ARG A 219 -23.21 -6.25 7.52
C ARG A 219 -22.83 -4.80 7.22
N MET A 220 -23.76 -3.85 7.34
CA MET A 220 -23.45 -2.43 7.10
C MET A 220 -23.13 -1.72 8.42
N LEU A 221 -21.86 -1.34 8.61
CA LEU A 221 -21.42 -0.62 9.82
C LEU A 221 -22.16 0.71 9.92
N HIS A 222 -23.03 0.86 10.91
CA HIS A 222 -23.83 2.06 11.10
C HIS A 222 -23.11 3.14 11.91
N SER A 223 -22.41 2.74 12.97
CA SER A 223 -21.62 3.66 13.80
C SER A 223 -20.46 2.94 14.46
N MET A 224 -19.42 3.70 14.79
CA MET A 224 -18.36 3.27 15.69
C MET A 224 -18.05 4.39 16.68
N GLU A 225 -17.84 4.05 17.94
CA GLU A 225 -17.55 5.04 18.99
C GLU A 225 -16.50 4.55 19.97
N ASN A 226 -15.67 5.47 20.44
CA ASN A 226 -14.80 5.32 21.60
C ASN A 226 -14.88 6.62 22.44
N ASP A 227 -14.09 6.72 23.51
CA ASP A 227 -14.12 7.85 24.44
C ASP A 227 -13.90 9.22 23.77
N SER A 228 -13.22 9.27 22.63
CA SER A 228 -12.85 10.51 21.94
C SER A 228 -13.60 10.75 20.64
N ILE A 229 -14.12 9.71 20.00
CA ILE A 229 -14.66 9.75 18.65
C ILE A 229 -15.99 9.01 18.61
N ASN A 230 -17.05 9.70 18.21
CA ASN A 230 -18.30 9.09 17.77
C ASN A 230 -18.45 9.31 16.26
N ALA A 231 -18.39 8.22 15.50
CA ALA A 231 -18.50 8.22 14.04
C ALA A 231 -19.76 7.50 13.58
N GLN A 232 -20.48 8.09 12.64
CA GLN A 232 -21.71 7.54 12.05
C GLN A 232 -21.61 7.49 10.54
N PHE A 233 -22.22 6.46 9.95
CA PHE A 233 -22.16 6.18 8.52
C PHE A 233 -23.56 6.03 7.91
N THR A 234 -23.70 6.61 6.72
CA THR A 234 -24.88 6.43 5.88
C THR A 234 -24.45 5.92 4.51
N TYR A 235 -25.36 5.21 3.86
CA TYR A 235 -25.11 4.44 2.65
C TYR A 235 -26.20 4.76 1.64
N ASP A 236 -25.85 4.65 0.36
CA ASP A 236 -26.83 4.73 -0.72
C ASP A 236 -27.64 3.43 -0.84
N HIS A 237 -28.57 3.40 -1.80
CA HIS A 237 -29.44 2.26 -2.06
C HIS A 237 -28.69 1.00 -2.55
N THR A 238 -27.42 1.13 -2.96
CA THR A 238 -26.56 0.02 -3.39
C THR A 238 -25.67 -0.51 -2.26
N GLY A 239 -25.74 0.11 -1.07
CA GLY A 239 -24.93 -0.26 0.08
C GLY A 239 -23.54 0.37 0.09
N LEU A 240 -23.24 1.33 -0.80
CA LEU A 240 -21.98 2.08 -0.78
C LEU A 240 -22.07 3.24 0.20
N ARG A 241 -20.98 3.51 0.93
CA ARG A 241 -20.95 4.56 1.95
C ARG A 241 -21.04 5.95 1.28
N ALA A 242 -22.12 6.67 1.56
CA ALA A 242 -22.40 8.00 1.00
C ALA A 242 -22.00 9.16 1.94
N LYS A 243 -21.93 8.91 3.26
CA LYS A 243 -21.46 9.92 4.23
C LYS A 243 -20.90 9.30 5.50
N LYS A 244 -19.86 9.96 6.04
CA LYS A 244 -19.31 9.78 7.40
C LYS A 244 -19.53 11.06 8.20
N SER A 245 -19.95 10.97 9.46
CA SER A 245 -20.07 12.10 10.38
C SER A 245 -19.29 11.79 11.64
N VAL A 246 -18.50 12.74 12.15
CA VAL A 246 -17.78 12.61 13.42
C VAL A 246 -18.09 13.81 14.31
N GLY A 247 -18.59 13.58 15.52
CA GLY A 247 -18.97 14.65 16.47
C GLY A 247 -20.42 15.14 16.36
N GLY A 248 -21.33 14.32 15.81
CA GLY A 248 -22.76 14.63 15.74
C GLY A 248 -23.13 15.68 14.69
N ALA A 249 -24.21 16.44 14.93
CA ALA A 249 -24.77 17.39 13.97
C ALA A 249 -23.87 18.62 13.70
N ASN A 250 -23.07 19.03 14.70
CA ASN A 250 -22.11 20.13 14.60
C ASN A 250 -20.69 19.62 14.33
N GLY A 251 -20.57 18.34 13.99
CA GLY A 251 -19.30 17.67 13.79
C GLY A 251 -18.72 17.88 12.40
N VAL A 252 -17.64 17.16 12.11
CA VAL A 252 -17.06 17.10 10.76
C VAL A 252 -17.79 16.03 9.96
N HIS A 253 -18.31 16.42 8.81
CA HIS A 253 -18.94 15.51 7.87
C HIS A 253 -18.03 15.29 6.67
N THR A 254 -17.99 14.07 6.16
CA THR A 254 -17.35 13.70 4.90
C THR A 254 -18.42 13.13 4.00
N LEU A 255 -18.73 13.83 2.91
CA LEU A 255 -19.71 13.44 1.91
C LEU A 255 -18.99 12.80 0.73
N TYR A 256 -19.50 11.66 0.27
CA TYR A 256 -18.94 10.92 -0.87
C TYR A 256 -19.92 11.02 -2.05
N THR A 257 -19.42 11.47 -3.20
CA THR A 257 -20.12 11.36 -4.48
C THR A 257 -19.55 10.18 -5.23
N LEU A 258 -20.42 9.28 -5.69
CA LEU A 258 -20.04 8.00 -6.29
C LEU A 258 -20.43 7.96 -7.76
N ASN A 259 -19.61 7.31 -8.58
CA ASN A 259 -19.94 6.87 -9.94
C ASN A 259 -19.67 5.35 -10.03
N GLY A 260 -20.74 4.56 -10.01
CA GLY A 260 -20.63 3.14 -9.72
C GLY A 260 -19.98 2.91 -8.36
N LYS A 261 -18.93 2.09 -8.30
CA LYS A 261 -18.17 1.82 -7.06
C LYS A 261 -17.04 2.83 -6.78
N LYS A 262 -16.83 3.82 -7.65
CA LYS A 262 -15.72 4.78 -7.54
C LYS A 262 -16.18 6.07 -6.87
N ILE A 263 -15.36 6.62 -5.97
CA ILE A 263 -15.59 7.93 -5.37
C ILE A 263 -15.07 8.99 -6.33
N THR A 264 -15.95 9.82 -6.88
CA THR A 264 -15.54 10.91 -7.79
C THR A 264 -15.30 12.22 -7.05
N HIS A 265 -15.99 12.44 -5.92
CA HIS A 265 -15.83 13.66 -5.14
C HIS A 265 -15.98 13.41 -3.65
N ILE A 266 -15.16 14.10 -2.85
CA ILE A 266 -15.30 14.21 -1.40
C ILE A 266 -15.43 15.68 -1.01
N ARG A 267 -16.43 15.98 -0.17
CA ARG A 267 -16.48 17.25 0.58
C ARG A 267 -16.37 16.94 2.06
N LYS A 268 -15.45 17.62 2.76
CA LYS A 268 -15.21 17.42 4.19
C LYS A 268 -15.22 18.76 4.93
N GLY A 269 -16.07 18.89 5.95
CA GLY A 269 -16.16 20.11 6.74
C GLY A 269 -17.31 20.09 7.75
N PRO A 270 -17.46 21.16 8.56
CA PRO A 270 -18.62 21.37 9.42
C PRO A 270 -19.88 21.64 8.58
N ASN A 271 -21.04 21.79 9.23
CA ASN A 271 -22.30 22.15 8.57
C ASN A 271 -22.64 21.25 7.37
N ASN A 272 -22.46 19.92 7.53
CA ASN A 272 -22.58 18.97 6.42
C ASN A 272 -21.70 19.29 5.19
N ALA A 273 -20.51 19.85 5.41
CA ALA A 273 -19.58 20.27 4.37
C ALA A 273 -20.19 21.25 3.33
N SER A 274 -21.21 22.02 3.74
CA SER A 274 -21.83 23.06 2.90
C SER A 274 -21.01 24.34 2.83
N ASP A 275 -20.15 24.57 3.82
CA ASP A 275 -19.37 25.80 3.91
C ASP A 275 -18.43 25.94 2.72
N PRO A 276 -18.15 27.18 2.26
CA PRO A 276 -17.35 27.43 1.07
C PRO A 276 -15.89 27.00 1.22
N ASP A 277 -15.38 26.98 2.46
CA ASP A 277 -14.03 26.54 2.85
C ASP A 277 -13.96 25.05 3.19
N ALA A 278 -15.06 24.30 3.06
CA ALA A 278 -15.03 22.85 3.19
C ALA A 278 -13.99 22.26 2.24
N THR A 279 -13.17 21.34 2.75
CA THR A 279 -12.16 20.64 1.96
C THR A 279 -12.81 19.87 0.82
N GLN A 280 -12.29 20.02 -0.39
CA GLN A 280 -12.80 19.36 -1.59
C GLN A 280 -11.72 18.50 -2.23
N MET A 281 -12.09 17.29 -2.60
CA MET A 281 -11.25 16.38 -3.37
C MET A 281 -12.04 15.88 -4.57
N HIS A 282 -11.52 16.02 -5.78
CA HIS A 282 -12.08 15.38 -6.97
C HIS A 282 -11.09 14.35 -7.51
N PHE A 283 -11.55 13.14 -7.76
CA PHE A 283 -10.69 12.01 -8.14
C PHE A 283 -10.86 11.67 -9.62
N PHE A 284 -9.75 11.64 -10.33
CA PHE A 284 -9.67 11.16 -11.70
C PHE A 284 -9.05 9.76 -11.70
N TYR A 285 -9.56 8.90 -12.56
CA TYR A 285 -9.18 7.49 -12.60
C TYR A 285 -8.50 7.12 -13.91
N ASP A 286 -7.54 6.20 -13.84
CA ASP A 286 -6.91 5.63 -15.02
C ASP A 286 -7.85 4.67 -15.78
N ALA A 287 -7.38 4.19 -16.93
CA ALA A 287 -8.11 3.24 -17.77
C ALA A 287 -8.34 1.87 -17.10
N GLN A 288 -7.61 1.56 -16.02
CA GLN A 288 -7.76 0.35 -15.20
C GLN A 288 -8.70 0.59 -14.02
N GLY A 289 -9.13 1.85 -13.81
CA GLY A 289 -9.99 2.26 -12.75
C GLY A 289 -9.32 2.50 -11.41
N ARG A 290 -7.99 2.70 -11.39
CA ARG A 290 -7.23 3.15 -10.21
C ARG A 290 -7.22 4.69 -10.13
N PRO A 291 -7.24 5.29 -8.93
CA PRO A 291 -7.18 6.75 -8.81
C PRO A 291 -5.82 7.25 -9.31
N ALA A 292 -5.81 8.11 -10.32
CA ALA A 292 -4.59 8.64 -10.93
C ALA A 292 -4.25 10.04 -10.42
N ILE A 293 -5.26 10.91 -10.30
CA ILE A 293 -5.09 12.31 -9.87
C ILE A 293 -6.16 12.64 -8.83
N VAL A 294 -5.78 13.41 -7.82
CA VAL A 294 -6.71 14.10 -6.92
C VAL A 294 -6.55 15.61 -7.07
N ARG A 295 -7.65 16.30 -7.38
CA ARG A 295 -7.74 17.75 -7.23
C ARG A 295 -8.15 18.08 -5.81
N TYR A 296 -7.19 18.48 -4.98
CA TYR A 296 -7.37 18.87 -3.59
C TYR A 296 -7.43 20.40 -3.48
N ASN A 297 -8.59 20.95 -3.10
CA ASN A 297 -8.84 22.39 -2.97
C ASN A 297 -8.38 23.22 -4.19
N GLY A 298 -8.49 22.66 -5.39
CA GLY A 298 -8.11 23.31 -6.65
C GLY A 298 -6.69 23.01 -7.14
N ALA A 299 -5.81 22.45 -6.30
CA ALA A 299 -4.49 21.98 -6.69
C ALA A 299 -4.52 20.50 -7.07
N ASP A 300 -3.80 20.11 -8.12
CA ASP A 300 -3.74 18.73 -8.59
C ASP A 300 -2.53 18.00 -8.02
N TYR A 301 -2.72 16.73 -7.69
CA TYR A 301 -1.68 15.82 -7.22
C TYR A 301 -1.86 14.46 -7.86
N ALA A 302 -0.76 13.78 -8.21
CA ALA A 302 -0.78 12.47 -8.83
C ALA A 302 -0.45 11.36 -7.82
N TYR A 303 -1.14 10.22 -7.95
CA TYR A 303 -0.87 9.01 -7.17
C TYR A 303 0.21 8.15 -7.83
N LEU A 304 1.17 7.71 -7.03
CA LEU A 304 2.18 6.72 -7.42
C LEU A 304 1.71 5.34 -7.00
N HIS A 305 1.94 4.32 -7.82
CA HIS A 305 1.48 2.96 -7.54
C HIS A 305 2.59 1.91 -7.65
N ASN A 306 2.54 0.91 -6.77
CA ASN A 306 3.30 -0.32 -6.98
C ASN A 306 2.60 -1.25 -8.01
N LEU A 307 3.20 -2.40 -8.27
CA LEU A 307 2.65 -3.45 -9.13
C LEU A 307 1.29 -3.98 -8.64
N GLN A 308 1.09 -4.08 -7.32
CA GLN A 308 -0.15 -4.57 -6.71
C GLN A 308 -1.31 -3.56 -6.82
N GLY A 309 -1.00 -2.30 -7.14
CA GLY A 309 -1.95 -1.21 -7.29
C GLY A 309 -2.08 -0.34 -6.04
N ASP A 310 -1.31 -0.60 -5.00
CA ASP A 310 -1.27 0.21 -3.78
C ASP A 310 -0.66 1.57 -4.07
N VAL A 311 -1.12 2.59 -3.35
CA VAL A 311 -0.60 3.95 -3.48
C VAL A 311 0.68 4.07 -2.67
N THR A 312 1.84 4.16 -3.33
CA THR A 312 3.14 4.28 -2.64
C THR A 312 3.56 5.72 -2.39
N GLY A 313 2.87 6.68 -2.99
CA GLY A 313 3.12 8.09 -2.76
C GLY A 313 2.17 9.02 -3.49
N ILE A 314 2.33 10.31 -3.20
CA ILE A 314 1.60 11.42 -3.84
C ILE A 314 2.64 12.46 -4.24
N VAL A 315 2.59 12.92 -5.48
CA VAL A 315 3.43 14.00 -6.00
C VAL A 315 2.59 15.19 -6.42
N ASP A 316 3.16 16.39 -6.39
CA ASP A 316 2.58 17.53 -7.10
C ASP A 316 2.75 17.37 -8.62
N MET A 317 2.18 18.30 -9.39
CA MET A 317 2.25 18.24 -10.86
C MET A 317 3.64 18.56 -11.43
N ASP A 318 4.60 19.00 -10.60
CA ASP A 318 6.02 19.15 -10.96
C ASP A 318 6.82 17.86 -10.69
N GLY A 319 6.15 16.81 -10.19
CA GLY A 319 6.75 15.52 -9.85
C GLY A 319 7.45 15.49 -8.49
N THR A 320 7.30 16.53 -7.68
CA THR A 320 7.90 16.58 -6.33
C THR A 320 7.08 15.73 -5.37
N LEU A 321 7.77 14.87 -4.60
CA LEU A 321 7.14 14.01 -3.61
C LEU A 321 6.56 14.83 -2.45
N VAL A 322 5.26 14.66 -2.20
CA VAL A 322 4.52 15.32 -1.11
C VAL A 322 4.27 14.34 0.04
N VAL A 323 3.96 13.08 -0.29
CA VAL A 323 3.69 12.01 0.68
C VAL A 323 4.28 10.70 0.16
N GLN A 324 4.81 9.88 1.06
CA GLN A 324 5.25 8.51 0.77
C GLN A 324 4.57 7.54 1.74
N TYR A 325 4.22 6.36 1.22
CA TYR A 325 3.64 5.26 1.99
C TYR A 325 4.51 4.01 1.87
N GLY A 326 4.64 3.29 2.97
CA GLY A 326 5.21 1.94 3.04
C GLY A 326 4.16 0.98 3.56
N TYR A 327 4.18 -0.25 3.06
CA TYR A 327 3.28 -1.33 3.45
C TYR A 327 4.10 -2.49 4.00
N ASP A 328 3.55 -3.18 4.98
CA ASP A 328 4.07 -4.46 5.45
C ASP A 328 3.79 -5.57 4.42
N ALA A 329 4.54 -6.67 4.55
CA ALA A 329 4.45 -7.84 3.67
C ALA A 329 3.33 -8.81 4.06
#